data_AF-A0A962DXA5-F1
#
_entry.id   AF-A0A962DXA5-F1
#
_cell.length_a   1.000
_cell.length_b   1.000
_cell.length_c   1.000
_cell.angle_alpha   90.00
_cell.angle_beta   90.00
_cell.angle_gamma   90.00
#
_symmetry.space_group_name_H-M   'P 1'
#
loop_
_entity.id
_entity.type
_entity.pdbx_description
1 polymer ?
#
loop_
_entity_poly.entity_id
_entity_poly.type
_entity_poly.pdbx_seq_one_letter_code
_entity_poly.pdbx_strand_id
1 'polypeptide(L)'
;NGSCEKECMEMLKTIYTIRLTKGHKMKRIKLLILTPETDEITFPEEFSTIEKANYPADGELAKTLAELSKQSFADGNGLYILAPEGFLMMAYAKDFKPDDVMDDLGLLLRARKNEG
;
A
#
# COMPACT_ATOMS: atom_id res chain seq x y z
N ASN A 1 -18.42 13.16 5.82
CA ASN A 1 -17.24 14.04 5.67
C ASN A 1 -16.06 13.41 6.39
N GLY A 2 -15.34 12.50 5.73
CA GLY A 2 -14.16 11.84 6.29
C GLY A 2 -12.92 12.39 5.64
N SER A 3 -12.38 13.50 6.16
CA SER A 3 -11.02 13.88 5.78
C SER A 3 -10.07 12.77 6.24
N CYS A 4 -9.14 12.32 5.38
CA CYS A 4 -8.03 11.47 5.76
C CYS A 4 -7.36 12.05 7.02
N GLU A 5 -7.66 11.44 8.17
CA GLU A 5 -7.20 11.91 9.47
C GLU A 5 -5.68 11.76 9.58
N LYS A 6 -5.12 12.26 10.69
CA LYS A 6 -3.67 12.28 10.94
C LYS A 6 -2.99 10.93 10.65
N GLU A 7 -3.61 9.82 11.04
CA GLU A 7 -3.08 8.46 10.84
C GLU A 7 -3.00 8.08 9.35
N CYS A 8 -4.02 8.43 8.56
CA CYS A 8 -4.03 8.20 7.13
C CYS A 8 -2.94 9.05 6.44
N MET A 9 -2.77 10.31 6.86
CA MET A 9 -1.70 11.18 6.37
C MET A 9 -0.30 10.69 6.74
N GLU A 10 -0.12 10.13 7.93
CA GLU A 10 1.14 9.52 8.36
C GLU A 10 1.45 8.27 7.53
N MET A 11 0.45 7.43 7.26
CA MET A 11 0.62 6.26 6.39
C MET A 11 1.01 6.66 4.96
N LEU A 12 0.38 7.69 4.40
CA LEU A 12 0.71 8.23 3.08
C LEU A 12 2.14 8.77 3.03
N LYS A 13 2.55 9.54 4.05
CA LYS A 13 3.93 10.05 4.17
C LYS A 13 4.94 8.91 4.26
N THR A 14 4.63 7.87 5.02
CA THR A 14 5.45 6.67 5.14
C THR A 14 5.63 6.00 3.77
N ILE A 15 4.52 5.70 3.09
CA ILE A 15 4.52 5.05 1.76
C ILE A 15 5.28 5.90 0.73
N TYR A 16 5.08 7.22 0.76
CA TYR A 16 5.79 8.14 -0.12
C TYR A 16 7.29 8.19 0.18
N THR A 17 7.68 8.19 1.46
CA THR A 17 9.08 8.17 1.89
C THR A 17 9.79 6.90 1.44
N ILE A 18 9.13 5.74 1.56
CA ILE A 18 9.63 4.45 1.06
C ILE A 18 10.02 4.56 -0.42
N ARG A 19 9.21 5.21 -1.25
CA ARG A 19 9.54 5.44 -2.68
C ARG A 19 10.70 6.41 -2.89
N LEU A 20 10.84 7.43 -2.03
CA LEU A 20 11.87 8.45 -2.14
C LEU A 20 13.25 7.98 -1.66
N THR A 21 13.32 6.95 -0.82
CA THR A 21 14.61 6.43 -0.34
C THR A 21 15.52 6.01 -1.50
N LYS A 22 16.81 6.33 -1.33
CA LYS A 22 17.83 6.36 -2.39
C LYS A 22 18.13 4.97 -2.96
N GLY A 23 17.36 4.57 -3.97
CA GLY A 23 17.70 3.46 -4.84
C GLY A 23 16.96 3.55 -6.17
N HIS A 24 17.69 3.51 -7.30
CA HIS A 24 17.10 3.44 -8.65
C HIS A 24 16.03 2.34 -8.78
N LYS A 25 16.10 1.31 -7.95
CA LYS A 25 15.17 0.18 -7.93
C LYS A 25 13.84 0.49 -7.25
N MET A 26 13.80 1.35 -6.23
CA MET A 26 12.55 1.73 -5.55
C MET A 26 11.62 2.50 -6.49
N LYS A 27 12.18 3.17 -7.51
CA LYS A 27 11.40 3.80 -8.60
C LYS A 27 10.59 2.80 -9.44
N ARG A 28 10.90 1.50 -9.38
CA ARG A 28 10.15 0.44 -10.09
C ARG A 28 8.90 0.01 -9.33
N ILE A 29 8.76 0.43 -8.08
CA ILE A 29 7.59 0.13 -7.26
C ILE A 29 6.49 1.10 -7.65
N LYS A 30 5.30 0.55 -7.92
CA LYS A 30 4.07 1.32 -8.04
C LYS A 30 3.39 1.35 -6.69
N LEU A 31 2.87 2.52 -6.34
CA LEU A 31 2.09 2.73 -5.13
C LEU A 31 0.64 2.92 -5.56
N LEU A 32 -0.27 2.16 -4.94
CA LEU A 32 -1.70 2.20 -5.21
C LEU A 32 -2.43 2.37 -3.88
N ILE A 33 -3.37 3.31 -3.84
CA ILE A 33 -4.33 3.48 -2.76
C ILE A 33 -5.70 3.07 -3.27
N LEU A 34 -6.34 2.18 -2.54
CA LEU A 34 -7.71 1.71 -2.80
C LEU A 34 -8.64 2.24 -1.72
N THR A 35 -9.71 2.93 -2.11
CA THR A 35 -10.72 3.48 -1.19
C THR A 35 -12.13 3.10 -1.64
N PRO A 36 -13.06 2.85 -0.72
CA PRO A 36 -14.48 2.78 -1.08
C PRO A 36 -14.92 4.05 -1.84
N GLU A 37 -15.88 3.93 -2.76
CA GLU A 37 -16.49 5.10 -3.44
C GLU A 37 -17.25 6.03 -2.48
N THR A 38 -17.61 5.52 -1.30
CA THR A 38 -18.23 6.31 -0.23
C THR A 38 -17.27 7.27 0.46
N ASP A 39 -15.96 7.08 0.25
CA ASP A 39 -14.92 7.84 0.93
C ASP A 39 -14.42 8.98 0.05
N GLU A 40 -14.69 10.22 0.47
CA GLU A 40 -14.14 11.42 -0.16
C GLU A 40 -12.77 11.74 0.44
N ILE A 41 -11.69 11.27 -0.20
CA ILE A 41 -10.32 11.56 0.23
C ILE A 41 -9.64 12.55 -0.71
N THR A 42 -9.31 13.73 -0.19
CA THR A 42 -8.45 14.70 -0.87
C THR A 42 -6.99 14.45 -0.48
N PHE A 43 -6.15 14.17 -1.48
CA PHE A 43 -4.71 13.98 -1.29
C PHE A 43 -3.94 15.24 -1.68
N PRO A 44 -2.94 15.67 -0.90
CA PRO A 44 -2.00 16.72 -1.30
C PRO A 44 -1.30 16.43 -2.63
N GLU A 45 -0.94 17.49 -3.36
CA GLU A 45 -0.30 17.43 -4.69
C GLU A 45 1.06 16.70 -4.66
N GLU A 46 1.77 16.77 -3.54
CA GLU A 46 3.04 16.05 -3.31
C GLU A 46 2.91 14.52 -3.48
N PHE A 47 1.70 13.97 -3.30
CA PHE A 47 1.39 12.55 -3.48
C PHE A 47 0.81 12.23 -4.87
N SER A 48 0.92 13.14 -5.84
CA SER A 48 0.42 12.96 -7.22
C SER A 48 0.96 11.72 -7.93
N THR A 49 2.13 11.23 -7.51
CA THR A 49 2.75 10.03 -8.10
C THR A 49 2.17 8.71 -7.59
N ILE A 50 1.30 8.74 -6.57
CA ILE A 50 0.62 7.56 -6.04
C ILE A 50 -0.66 7.33 -6.88
N GLU A 51 -0.79 6.14 -7.46
CA GLU A 51 -2.00 5.73 -8.17
C GLU A 51 -3.15 5.59 -7.16
N LYS A 52 -4.35 6.01 -7.55
CA LYS A 52 -5.55 6.02 -6.70
C LYS A 52 -6.68 5.38 -7.47
N ALA A 53 -7.42 4.48 -6.83
CA ALA A 53 -8.62 3.92 -7.42
C ALA A 53 -9.69 3.72 -6.35
N ASN A 54 -10.93 3.96 -6.74
CA ASN A 54 -12.08 3.71 -5.89
C ASN A 54 -12.70 2.35 -6.21
N TYR A 55 -13.39 1.77 -5.25
CA TYR A 55 -14.15 0.53 -5.42
C TYR A 55 -15.56 0.61 -4.80
N PRO A 56 -16.56 -0.08 -5.37
CA PRO A 56 -17.89 -0.15 -4.79
C PRO A 56 -17.86 -0.81 -3.40
N ALA A 57 -18.46 -0.17 -2.40
CA ALA A 57 -18.42 -0.62 -1.00
C ALA A 57 -19.09 -1.99 -0.78
N ASP A 58 -19.98 -2.41 -1.68
CA ASP A 58 -20.71 -3.68 -1.67
C ASP A 58 -20.23 -4.68 -2.75
N GLY A 59 -19.17 -4.34 -3.48
CA GLY A 59 -18.61 -5.13 -4.58
C GLY A 59 -17.78 -6.34 -4.14
N GLU A 60 -17.38 -7.16 -5.12
CA GLU A 60 -16.51 -8.33 -4.90
C GLU A 60 -15.17 -7.93 -4.30
N LEU A 61 -14.56 -6.84 -4.79
CA LEU A 61 -13.29 -6.34 -4.26
C LEU A 61 -13.39 -5.95 -2.78
N ALA A 62 -14.49 -5.32 -2.35
CA ALA A 62 -14.71 -4.99 -0.93
C ALA A 62 -14.75 -6.24 -0.05
N LYS A 63 -15.43 -7.30 -0.52
CA LYS A 63 -15.48 -8.60 0.19
C LYS A 63 -14.10 -9.26 0.26
N THR A 64 -13.36 -9.25 -0.85
CA THR A 64 -12.00 -9.79 -0.93
C THR A 64 -11.06 -9.06 0.03
N LEU A 65 -11.10 -7.72 0.07
CA LEU A 65 -10.26 -6.93 0.98
C LEU A 65 -10.63 -7.18 2.45
N ALA A 66 -11.93 -7.32 2.76
CA ALA A 66 -12.39 -7.65 4.12
C ALA A 66 -11.93 -9.05 4.56
N GLU A 67 -12.00 -10.04 3.67
CA GLU A 67 -11.50 -11.38 3.94
C GLU A 67 -9.97 -11.40 4.09
N LEU A 68 -9.26 -10.68 3.22
CA LEU A 68 -7.82 -10.53 3.30
C LEU A 68 -7.37 -9.89 4.62
N SER A 69 -8.08 -8.87 5.10
CA SER A 69 -7.81 -8.25 6.41
C SER A 69 -8.01 -9.28 7.53
N LYS A 70 -9.10 -10.07 7.51
CA LYS A 70 -9.35 -11.12 8.51
C LYS A 70 -8.27 -12.21 8.53
N GLN A 71 -7.73 -12.56 7.37
CA GLN A 71 -6.68 -13.58 7.25
C GLN A 71 -5.28 -13.06 7.59
N SER A 72 -5.08 -11.74 7.65
CA SER A 72 -3.81 -11.11 8.00
C SER A 72 -3.79 -10.66 9.46
N PHE A 73 -4.06 -9.38 9.73
CA PHE A 73 -3.95 -8.79 11.08
C PHE A 73 -5.30 -8.37 11.69
N ALA A 74 -6.39 -8.48 10.93
CA ALA A 74 -7.75 -8.11 11.33
C ALA A 74 -7.89 -6.68 11.90
N ASP A 75 -7.09 -5.74 11.37
CA ASP A 75 -6.99 -4.35 11.80
C ASP A 75 -7.70 -3.35 10.84
N GLY A 76 -8.42 -3.86 9.85
CA GLY A 76 -9.26 -3.10 8.91
C GLY A 76 -8.50 -2.37 7.81
N ASN A 77 -7.45 -1.62 8.15
CA ASN A 77 -6.61 -0.90 7.21
C ASN A 77 -5.34 -1.71 6.91
N GLY A 78 -5.26 -2.31 5.72
CA GLY A 78 -4.12 -3.15 5.36
C GLY A 78 -3.12 -2.48 4.43
N LEU A 79 -1.84 -2.64 4.73
CA LEU A 79 -0.75 -2.42 3.78
C LEU A 79 -0.28 -3.77 3.24
N TYR A 80 -0.25 -3.89 1.91
CA TYR A 80 0.07 -5.14 1.24
C TYR A 80 1.12 -4.91 0.16
N ILE A 81 1.98 -5.91 -0.04
CA ILE A 81 2.88 -5.97 -1.20
C ILE A 81 2.39 -7.05 -2.13
N LEU A 82 2.12 -6.64 -3.38
CA LEU A 82 1.73 -7.52 -4.46
C LEU A 82 2.91 -7.75 -5.40
N ALA A 83 3.05 -8.97 -5.88
CA ALA A 83 3.89 -9.28 -7.03
C ALA A 83 3.23 -8.74 -8.32
N PRO A 84 3.99 -8.42 -9.38
CA PRO A 84 3.48 -7.99 -10.68
C PRO A 84 2.47 -8.96 -11.30
N GLU A 85 2.58 -10.24 -10.97
CA GLU A 85 1.69 -11.31 -11.41
C GLU A 85 0.33 -11.31 -10.66
N GLY A 86 0.18 -10.45 -9.66
CA GLY A 86 -1.06 -10.29 -8.87
C GLY A 86 -1.11 -11.10 -7.58
N PHE A 87 -0.06 -11.84 -7.25
CA PHE A 87 0.01 -12.60 -5.99
C PHE A 87 0.34 -11.70 -4.80
N LEU A 88 -0.33 -11.94 -3.67
CA LEU A 88 0.04 -11.33 -2.40
C LEU A 88 1.35 -11.92 -1.90
N MET A 89 2.33 -11.06 -1.68
CA MET A 89 3.64 -11.45 -1.14
C MET A 89 3.68 -11.26 0.38
N MET A 90 3.23 -10.10 0.86
CA MET A 90 3.33 -9.71 2.27
C MET A 90 2.16 -8.82 2.67
N ALA A 91 1.81 -8.89 3.96
CA ALA A 91 0.89 -7.98 4.63
C ALA A 91 1.61 -7.36 5.83
N TYR A 92 1.24 -6.14 6.20
CA TYR A 92 1.79 -5.43 7.36
C TYR A 92 0.67 -5.04 8.33
N ALA A 93 0.93 -5.18 9.63
CA ALA A 93 0.05 -4.71 10.69
C ALA A 93 0.03 -3.18 10.75
N LYS A 94 -1.02 -2.57 11.27
CA LYS A 94 -1.18 -1.11 11.37
C LYS A 94 -0.01 -0.37 12.05
N ASP A 95 0.69 -1.02 12.98
CA ASP A 95 1.83 -0.48 13.73
C ASP A 95 3.20 -0.81 13.12
N PHE A 96 3.23 -1.20 11.84
CA PHE A 96 4.47 -1.51 11.12
C PHE A 96 5.50 -0.37 11.17
N LYS A 97 6.78 -0.73 11.18
CA LYS A 97 7.85 0.26 11.02
C LYS A 97 8.14 0.46 9.54
N PRO A 98 8.29 1.71 9.07
CA PRO A 98 8.64 1.99 7.68
C PRO A 98 9.90 1.25 7.21
N ASP A 99 10.89 1.10 8.08
CA ASP A 99 12.16 0.43 7.78
C ASP A 99 11.96 -1.05 7.43
N ASP A 100 11.03 -1.74 8.10
CA ASP A 100 10.73 -3.15 7.82
C ASP A 100 10.22 -3.32 6.38
N VAL A 101 9.30 -2.44 5.94
CA VAL A 101 8.78 -2.44 4.56
C VAL A 101 9.89 -2.15 3.55
N MET A 102 10.81 -1.23 3.86
CA MET A 102 11.93 -0.88 2.98
C MET A 102 12.92 -2.03 2.81
N ASP A 103 13.25 -2.70 3.91
CA ASP A 103 14.17 -3.84 3.91
C ASP A 103 13.59 -5.01 3.12
N ASP A 104 12.31 -5.33 3.34
CA ASP A 104 11.62 -6.38 2.61
C ASP A 104 11.53 -6.09 1.10
N LEU A 105 11.15 -4.87 0.72
CA LEU A 105 11.16 -4.44 -0.68
C LEU A 105 12.56 -4.53 -1.28
N GLY A 106 13.59 -4.16 -0.51
CA GLY A 106 14.98 -4.29 -0.88
C GLY A 106 15.39 -5.73 -1.19
N LEU A 107 14.95 -6.68 -0.37
CA LEU A 107 15.17 -8.12 -0.58
C LEU A 107 14.44 -8.63 -1.81
N LEU A 108 13.14 -8.32 -1.97
CA LEU A 108 12.33 -8.74 -3.11
C LEU A 108 12.89 -8.24 -4.45
N LEU A 109 13.32 -6.97 -4.49
CA LEU A 109 13.92 -6.36 -5.68
C LEU A 109 15.32 -6.92 -6.01
N ARG A 110 16.00 -7.54 -5.04
CA ARG A 110 17.26 -8.27 -5.26
C ARG A 110 17.00 -9.69 -5.76
N ALA A 111 16.08 -10.41 -5.13
CA ALA A 111 15.73 -11.80 -5.48
C ALA A 111 15.31 -11.91 -6.96
N ARG A 112 14.41 -11.02 -7.40
CA ARG A 112 13.94 -10.99 -8.80
C ARG A 112 14.99 -10.59 -9.85
N LYS A 113 16.17 -10.11 -9.43
CA LYS A 113 17.29 -9.90 -10.34
C LYS A 113 18.04 -11.20 -10.63
N ASN A 114 18.02 -12.15 -9.69
CA ASN A 114 18.75 -13.40 -9.79
C ASN A 114 17.97 -14.49 -10.57
N GLU A 115 16.72 -14.21 -10.92
CA GLU A 115 15.86 -15.05 -11.77
C GLU A 115 15.92 -14.63 -13.25
N GLY A 116 16.87 -13.75 -13.62
CA GLY A 116 17.11 -13.29 -14.99
C GLY A 116 18.48 -13.69 -15.51
#